data_AF-A0AAD0JFJ3-F1
#
_entry.id   AF-A0AAD0JFJ3-F1
#
_cell.length_a   1.000
_cell.length_b   1.000
_cell.length_c   1.000
_cell.angle_alpha   90.00
_cell.angle_beta   90.00
_cell.angle_gamma   90.00
#
_symmetry.space_group_name_H-M   'P 1'
#
loop_
_entity.id
_entity.type
_entity.pdbx_description
1 polymer ?
#
loop_
_entity_poly.entity_id
_entity_poly.type
_entity_poly.pdbx_seq_one_letter_code
_entity_poly.pdbx_strand_id
1 'polypeptide(L)'
;MDGCMAVQRLKPLPKKDIAALRARWTPDLVPNLSHPRRKHDWRDKTISNRHWEPSPFGTTADGRLDYRGFPYPVPHYQNLQSVDLSHAQEGGGATFLTYAVMQDCDFTGAALGNVSETLIRCCFNLCEFIQVTLGGAFDGCSFVQAKLRKCGSTATFTDCDFRDANLSGTDFSRARFVRCTFDGASFKGCDLHKAVFVGCRPSEEQLAACYENGGIRFEDDSGRQVSVERPPAAEDPVIEAWDRLAQRPAGQS
;
A
#
# COMPACT_ATOMS: atom_id res chain seq x y z
N MET A 1 -18.14 -0.71 -32.06
CA MET A 1 -16.70 -0.50 -32.33
C MET A 1 -16.01 -0.63 -31.00
N ASP A 2 -15.66 -1.86 -30.66
CA ASP A 2 -15.04 -2.25 -29.39
C ASP A 2 -13.59 -1.75 -29.36
N GLY A 3 -13.40 -0.62 -28.70
CA GLY A 3 -12.09 -0.15 -28.28
C GLY A 3 -11.87 -0.55 -26.83
N CYS A 4 -11.60 -1.83 -26.58
CA CYS A 4 -10.95 -2.24 -25.34
C CYS A 4 -9.56 -1.57 -25.35
N MET A 5 -9.48 -0.34 -24.81
CA MET A 5 -8.21 0.29 -24.53
C MET A 5 -7.55 -0.56 -23.48
N ALA A 6 -6.70 -1.50 -23.91
CA ALA A 6 -5.79 -2.21 -23.03
C ALA A 6 -5.02 -1.13 -22.26
N VAL A 7 -5.36 -0.96 -20.97
CA VAL A 7 -4.66 -0.04 -20.08
C VAL A 7 -3.19 -0.46 -20.12
N GLN A 8 -2.32 0.44 -20.59
CA GLN A 8 -0.93 0.10 -20.79
C GLN A 8 -0.29 -0.16 -19.42
N ARG A 9 0.10 -1.41 -19.20
CA ARG A 9 0.80 -1.85 -18.00
C ARG A 9 2.00 -0.93 -17.72
N LEU A 10 2.12 -0.43 -16.48
CA LEU A 10 3.24 0.40 -16.04
C LEU A 10 4.55 -0.35 -16.24
N LYS A 11 5.54 0.36 -16.77
CA LYS A 11 6.89 -0.14 -16.99
C LYS A 11 7.77 0.27 -15.81
N PRO A 12 8.38 -0.70 -15.09
CA PRO A 12 9.35 -0.37 -14.06
C PRO A 12 10.53 0.41 -14.62
N LEU A 13 11.08 1.32 -13.80
CA LEU A 13 12.31 2.00 -14.13
C LEU A 13 13.46 0.98 -14.29
N PRO A 14 14.34 1.11 -15.29
CA PRO A 14 15.47 0.19 -15.46
C PRO A 14 16.36 0.14 -14.22
N LYS A 15 16.85 -1.06 -13.86
CA LYS A 15 17.69 -1.27 -12.67
C LYS A 15 18.90 -0.32 -12.59
N LYS A 16 19.50 0.00 -13.73
CA LYS A 16 20.64 0.95 -13.83
C LYS A 16 20.25 2.36 -13.40
N ASP A 17 19.03 2.80 -13.72
CA ASP A 17 18.54 4.14 -13.42
C ASP A 17 18.10 4.21 -11.95
N ILE A 18 17.49 3.14 -11.42
CA ILE A 18 17.26 2.97 -9.98
C ILE A 18 18.58 3.03 -9.21
N ALA A 19 19.62 2.33 -9.67
CA ALA A 19 20.93 2.35 -9.05
C ALA A 19 21.55 3.76 -9.08
N ALA A 20 21.39 4.51 -10.18
CA ALA A 20 21.85 5.89 -10.28
C ALA A 20 21.10 6.83 -9.31
N LEU A 21 19.78 6.69 -9.17
CA LEU A 21 18.97 7.44 -8.21
C LEU A 21 19.39 7.20 -6.75
N ARG A 22 19.92 6.00 -6.46
CA ARG A 22 20.44 5.67 -5.12
C ARG A 22 21.87 6.18 -4.94
N ALA A 23 22.73 5.99 -5.95
CA ALA A 23 24.14 6.37 -5.91
C ALA A 23 24.39 7.88 -5.83
N ARG A 24 23.41 8.72 -6.23
CA ARG A 24 23.52 10.18 -6.10
C ARG A 24 23.51 10.67 -4.64
N TRP A 25 23.06 9.85 -3.69
CA TRP A 25 23.05 10.19 -2.27
C TRP A 25 24.40 9.88 -1.63
N THR A 26 25.29 10.86 -1.63
CA THR A 26 26.53 10.79 -0.85
C THR A 26 26.27 11.17 0.61
N PRO A 27 27.05 10.67 1.58
CA PRO A 27 26.79 10.91 3.01
C PRO A 27 26.64 12.39 3.41
N ASP A 28 27.31 13.30 2.70
CA ASP A 28 27.24 14.76 2.89
C ASP A 28 25.96 15.41 2.33
N LEU A 29 25.31 14.77 1.35
CA LEU A 29 24.04 15.22 0.77
C LEU A 29 22.82 14.69 1.54
N VAL A 30 23.02 13.83 2.53
CA VAL A 30 21.93 13.23 3.30
C VAL A 30 21.46 14.25 4.35
N PRO A 31 20.24 14.82 4.21
CA PRO A 31 19.71 15.75 5.18
C PRO A 31 19.50 15.07 6.53
N ASN A 32 19.62 15.85 7.62
CA ASN A 32 19.40 15.32 8.95
C ASN A 32 17.89 15.25 9.24
N LEU A 33 17.27 14.15 8.85
CA LEU A 33 15.84 13.93 9.06
C LEU A 33 15.48 13.57 10.52
N SER A 34 16.48 13.35 11.39
CA SER A 34 16.26 12.88 12.78
C SER A 34 15.81 13.98 13.75
N HIS A 35 15.72 15.23 13.30
CA HIS A 35 15.29 16.37 14.11
C HIS A 35 13.91 16.87 13.69
N PRO A 36 12.81 16.14 14.02
CA PRO A 36 11.50 16.73 13.91
C PRO A 36 11.47 17.93 14.85
N ARG A 37 11.42 19.15 14.31
CA ARG A 37 11.02 20.31 15.10
C ARG A 37 9.61 20.00 15.58
N ARG A 38 9.52 19.49 16.81
CA ARG A 38 8.29 18.94 17.38
C ARG A 38 7.20 19.99 17.20
N LYS A 39 6.13 19.63 16.49
CA LYS A 39 4.86 20.31 16.71
C LYS A 39 4.50 20.17 18.18
N HIS A 40 3.82 21.16 18.72
CA HIS A 40 3.28 21.09 20.08
C HIS A 40 2.33 19.89 20.25
N ASP A 41 1.65 19.49 19.17
CA ASP A 41 0.90 18.24 19.07
C ASP A 41 1.26 17.49 17.77
N TRP A 42 1.90 16.32 17.91
CA TRP A 42 2.23 15.43 16.79
C TRP A 42 1.05 14.57 16.36
N ARG A 43 -0.02 14.49 17.18
CA ARG A 43 -1.25 13.76 16.88
C ARG A 43 -2.21 14.56 16.00
N ASP A 44 -1.96 15.86 15.83
CA ASP A 44 -2.71 16.67 14.89
C ASP A 44 -2.33 16.32 13.44
N LYS A 45 -3.12 15.40 12.89
CA LYS A 45 -3.05 14.85 11.55
C LYS A 45 -3.39 15.86 10.44
N THR A 46 -3.87 17.06 10.78
CA THR A 46 -4.29 18.06 9.79
C THR A 46 -3.18 19.01 9.36
N ILE A 47 -2.05 19.01 10.08
CA ILE A 47 -0.95 19.94 9.82
C ILE A 47 0.12 19.26 8.96
N SER A 48 0.51 19.84 7.82
CA SER A 48 1.68 19.40 7.03
C SER A 48 3.00 19.68 7.77
N ASN A 49 4.00 18.77 7.74
CA ASN A 49 5.35 19.17 8.19
C ASN A 49 5.98 20.02 7.09
N ARG A 50 5.79 21.34 7.17
CA ARG A 50 6.51 22.33 6.34
C ARG A 50 8.04 22.35 6.58
N HIS A 51 8.59 21.35 7.28
CA HIS A 51 9.95 21.34 7.82
C HIS A 51 10.81 20.20 7.29
N TRP A 52 10.36 19.45 6.28
CA TRP A 52 11.30 18.57 5.58
C TRP A 52 12.36 19.43 4.91
N GLU A 53 13.63 19.09 5.18
CA GLU A 53 14.75 19.84 4.63
C GLU A 53 14.64 19.86 3.11
N PRO A 54 14.95 20.99 2.44
CA PRO A 54 14.95 21.01 0.98
C PRO A 54 15.87 19.91 0.46
N SER A 55 15.36 19.13 -0.50
CA SER A 55 16.20 18.16 -1.19
C SER A 55 17.36 18.88 -1.87
N PRO A 56 18.60 18.37 -1.79
CA PRO A 56 19.72 18.91 -2.57
C PRO A 56 19.49 18.80 -4.08
N PHE A 57 18.51 18.00 -4.51
CA PHE A 57 18.12 17.82 -5.92
C PHE A 57 16.93 18.70 -6.33
N GLY A 58 16.44 19.55 -5.42
CA GLY A 58 15.33 20.46 -5.69
C GLY A 58 13.98 19.75 -5.81
N THR A 59 13.23 20.10 -6.85
CA THR A 59 11.88 19.56 -7.10
C THR A 59 11.81 18.82 -8.43
N THR A 60 10.98 17.79 -8.48
CA THR A 60 10.65 17.05 -9.69
C THR A 60 9.77 17.88 -10.63
N ALA A 61 9.62 17.44 -11.88
CA ALA A 61 8.89 18.17 -12.91
C ALA A 61 7.39 18.40 -12.57
N ASP A 62 6.82 17.54 -11.73
CA ASP A 62 5.46 17.62 -11.22
C ASP A 62 5.36 18.39 -9.87
N GLY A 63 6.46 19.02 -9.44
CA GLY A 63 6.49 19.93 -8.29
C GLY A 63 6.66 19.24 -6.93
N ARG A 64 6.99 17.95 -6.87
CA ARG A 64 7.30 17.26 -5.62
C ARG A 64 8.75 17.50 -5.19
N LEU A 65 9.02 17.42 -3.90
CA LEU A 65 10.38 17.47 -3.36
C LEU A 65 11.13 16.19 -3.75
N ASP A 66 12.28 16.32 -4.43
CA ASP A 66 12.97 15.18 -5.06
C ASP A 66 13.78 14.35 -4.04
N TYR A 67 13.15 13.34 -3.45
CA TYR A 67 13.80 12.36 -2.56
C TYR A 67 13.97 10.99 -3.22
N ARG A 68 13.96 10.92 -4.55
CA ARG A 68 14.05 9.64 -5.27
C ARG A 68 15.32 8.88 -4.92
N GLY A 69 15.18 7.58 -4.69
CA GLY A 69 16.28 6.70 -4.30
C GLY A 69 16.87 6.95 -2.91
N PHE A 70 16.18 7.69 -2.04
CA PHE A 70 16.66 8.01 -0.69
C PHE A 70 17.01 6.73 0.10
N PRO A 71 18.22 6.64 0.71
CA PRO A 71 18.75 5.37 1.21
C PRO A 71 18.48 5.09 2.70
N TYR A 72 17.64 5.90 3.36
CA TYR A 72 17.37 5.81 4.79
C TYR A 72 15.86 5.67 5.07
N PRO A 73 15.49 5.13 6.24
CA PRO A 73 14.10 5.08 6.62
C PRO A 73 13.55 6.50 6.81
N VAL A 74 12.31 6.70 6.41
CA VAL A 74 11.57 7.90 6.77
C VAL A 74 11.41 7.89 8.30
N PRO A 75 11.80 8.96 9.02
CA PRO A 75 11.63 9.01 10.46
C PRO A 75 10.16 8.80 10.85
N HIS A 76 9.93 8.21 12.01
CA HIS A 76 8.57 8.10 12.54
C HIS A 76 7.99 9.49 12.83
N TYR A 77 6.66 9.61 12.91
CA TYR A 77 5.98 10.84 13.30
C TYR A 77 6.12 12.01 12.31
N GLN A 78 6.24 11.73 11.00
CA GLN A 78 6.39 12.75 9.97
C GLN A 78 5.15 12.92 9.12
N ASN A 79 4.64 14.15 9.01
CA ASN A 79 3.59 14.46 8.04
C ASN A 79 4.23 14.93 6.75
N LEU A 80 4.13 14.15 5.68
CA LEU A 80 4.73 14.45 4.39
C LEU A 80 3.69 15.00 3.42
N GLN A 81 4.06 16.05 2.70
CA GLN A 81 3.25 16.58 1.62
C GLN A 81 4.11 16.81 0.39
N SER A 82 3.65 16.29 -0.76
CA SER A 82 4.28 16.54 -2.06
C SER A 82 5.77 16.15 -2.08
N VAL A 83 6.11 14.95 -1.60
CA VAL A 83 7.47 14.40 -1.62
C VAL A 83 7.51 13.19 -2.55
N ASP A 84 8.52 13.11 -3.41
CA ASP A 84 8.80 11.95 -4.24
C ASP A 84 9.88 11.10 -3.59
N LEU A 85 9.48 9.98 -2.99
CA LEU A 85 10.30 8.94 -2.38
C LEU A 85 10.36 7.69 -3.27
N SER A 86 10.11 7.81 -4.58
CA SER A 86 10.16 6.67 -5.48
C SER A 86 11.53 5.99 -5.44
N HIS A 87 11.51 4.66 -5.41
CA HIS A 87 12.68 3.80 -5.29
C HIS A 87 13.54 3.98 -4.03
N ALA A 88 13.04 4.68 -3.01
CA ALA A 88 13.67 4.76 -1.69
C ALA A 88 13.78 3.36 -1.06
N GLN A 89 14.91 3.12 -0.38
CA GLN A 89 15.19 1.85 0.27
C GLN A 89 16.25 2.04 1.36
N GLU A 90 15.94 1.63 2.59
CA GLU A 90 16.92 1.57 3.67
C GLU A 90 17.91 0.40 3.46
N GLY A 91 19.18 0.64 3.77
CA GLY A 91 20.23 -0.39 3.86
C GLY A 91 20.02 -1.36 5.02
N GLY A 92 18.97 -2.19 4.97
CA GLY A 92 18.71 -3.23 5.97
C GLY A 92 17.23 -3.47 6.33
N GLY A 93 16.29 -2.69 5.78
CA GLY A 93 14.89 -2.75 6.19
C GLY A 93 13.94 -2.04 5.23
N ALA A 94 12.65 -2.22 5.48
CA ALA A 94 11.58 -1.59 4.74
C ALA A 94 11.28 -0.18 5.30
N THR A 95 10.81 0.74 4.48
CA THR A 95 10.49 2.11 4.94
C THR A 95 9.26 2.08 5.85
N PHE A 96 9.43 2.33 7.14
CA PHE A 96 8.34 2.33 8.11
C PHE A 96 7.62 3.67 8.14
N LEU A 97 6.32 3.65 7.89
CA LEU A 97 5.47 4.83 7.89
C LEU A 97 4.51 4.71 9.07
N THR A 98 5.00 5.06 10.26
CA THR A 98 4.24 4.97 11.51
C THR A 98 4.03 6.35 12.11
N TYR A 99 2.82 6.57 12.62
CA TYR A 99 2.29 7.78 13.26
C TYR A 99 2.37 9.04 12.40
N ALA A 100 1.92 8.97 11.15
CA ALA A 100 2.18 9.95 10.11
C ALA A 100 0.94 10.26 9.27
N VAL A 101 0.97 11.38 8.55
CA VAL A 101 0.01 11.69 7.48
C VAL A 101 0.78 11.99 6.22
N MET A 102 0.47 11.28 5.15
CA MET A 102 1.09 11.49 3.84
C MET A 102 0.05 12.03 2.88
N GLN A 103 0.40 13.10 2.18
CA GLN A 103 -0.45 13.70 1.17
C GLN A 103 0.33 13.94 -0.12
N ASP A 104 -0.24 13.54 -1.26
CA ASP A 104 0.33 13.82 -2.58
C ASP A 104 1.78 13.30 -2.76
N CYS A 105 2.16 12.24 -2.04
CA CYS A 105 3.51 11.67 -2.06
C CYS A 105 3.64 10.51 -3.06
N ASP A 106 4.83 10.29 -3.58
CA ASP A 106 5.14 9.18 -4.49
C ASP A 106 6.11 8.20 -3.81
N PHE A 107 5.73 6.93 -3.74
CA PHE A 107 6.55 5.84 -3.22
C PHE A 107 6.86 4.80 -4.30
N THR A 108 6.63 5.09 -5.58
CA THR A 108 6.70 4.14 -6.69
C THR A 108 7.96 3.28 -6.63
N GLY A 109 7.79 1.97 -6.59
CA GLY A 109 8.89 1.01 -6.53
C GLY A 109 9.79 1.10 -5.29
N ALA A 110 9.37 1.80 -4.23
CA ALA A 110 10.02 1.77 -2.92
C ALA A 110 9.72 0.45 -2.19
N ALA A 111 10.60 0.10 -1.25
CA ALA A 111 10.34 -0.97 -0.29
C ALA A 111 9.67 -0.36 0.95
N LEU A 112 8.43 -0.77 1.23
CA LEU A 112 7.62 -0.23 2.31
C LEU A 112 7.41 -1.26 3.41
N GLY A 113 7.50 -0.79 4.65
CA GLY A 113 7.28 -1.56 5.86
C GLY A 113 5.83 -1.45 6.32
N ASN A 114 5.62 -1.63 7.63
CA ASN A 114 4.31 -1.43 8.22
C ASN A 114 3.84 0.01 8.01
N VAL A 115 2.54 0.14 7.74
CA VAL A 115 1.84 1.41 7.58
C VAL A 115 0.63 1.34 8.51
N SER A 116 0.38 2.33 9.36
CA SER A 116 -0.78 2.35 10.27
C SER A 116 -1.57 3.66 10.21
N GLU A 117 -1.52 4.33 9.05
CA GLU A 117 -1.61 5.79 8.96
C GLU A 117 -2.69 6.29 8.02
N THR A 118 -2.78 7.61 7.90
CA THR A 118 -3.67 8.27 6.93
C THR A 118 -2.87 8.70 5.72
N LEU A 119 -3.15 8.12 4.56
CA LEU A 119 -2.46 8.39 3.31
C LEU A 119 -3.48 8.87 2.27
N ILE A 120 -3.22 10.06 1.72
CA ILE A 120 -4.17 10.78 0.88
C ILE A 120 -3.48 11.07 -0.45
N ARG A 121 -4.06 10.61 -1.55
CA ARG A 121 -3.57 10.82 -2.93
C ARG A 121 -2.10 10.44 -3.10
N CYS A 122 -1.69 9.35 -2.45
CA CYS A 122 -0.33 8.82 -2.53
C CYS A 122 -0.20 7.73 -3.61
N CYS A 123 0.98 7.64 -4.22
CA CYS A 123 1.28 6.62 -5.23
C CYS A 123 2.16 5.51 -4.63
N PHE A 124 1.71 4.26 -4.72
CA PHE A 124 2.41 3.04 -4.32
C PHE A 124 2.61 2.08 -5.50
N ASN A 125 2.61 2.62 -6.72
CA ASN A 125 2.67 1.80 -7.91
C ASN A 125 3.98 1.02 -7.95
N LEU A 126 3.92 -0.24 -8.36
CA LEU A 126 5.10 -1.12 -8.43
C LEU A 126 5.83 -1.33 -7.08
N CYS A 127 5.29 -0.85 -5.95
CA CYS A 127 5.86 -1.06 -4.63
C CYS A 127 5.89 -2.54 -4.27
N GLU A 128 6.84 -2.91 -3.42
CA GLU A 128 6.92 -4.25 -2.85
C GLU A 128 6.70 -4.19 -1.35
N PHE A 129 5.62 -4.86 -0.92
CA PHE A 129 5.21 -5.06 0.45
C PHE A 129 5.32 -6.55 0.75
N ILE A 130 6.18 -6.92 1.71
CA ILE A 130 6.41 -8.31 2.07
C ILE A 130 6.16 -8.45 3.56
N GLN A 131 5.13 -9.22 3.92
CA GLN A 131 4.80 -9.51 5.33
C GLN A 131 4.61 -8.27 6.19
N VAL A 132 4.00 -7.23 5.61
CA VAL A 132 3.71 -5.98 6.32
C VAL A 132 2.25 -5.92 6.73
N THR A 133 1.98 -5.11 7.74
CA THR A 133 0.62 -4.71 8.12
C THR A 133 0.31 -3.33 7.55
N LEU A 134 -0.81 -3.24 6.82
CA LEU A 134 -1.41 -1.99 6.36
C LEU A 134 -2.66 -1.70 7.21
N GLY A 135 -2.51 -0.84 8.20
CA GLY A 135 -3.60 -0.27 8.98
C GLY A 135 -3.88 1.19 8.58
N GLY A 136 -4.95 1.74 9.14
CA GLY A 136 -5.31 3.14 8.95
C GLY A 136 -6.28 3.39 7.79
N ALA A 137 -6.10 4.51 7.10
CA ALA A 137 -6.99 4.98 6.05
C ALA A 137 -6.20 5.43 4.82
N PHE A 138 -6.60 4.94 3.65
CA PHE A 138 -6.04 5.28 2.35
C PHE A 138 -7.14 5.94 1.53
N ASP A 139 -6.92 7.16 1.09
CA ASP A 139 -7.91 7.97 0.35
C ASP A 139 -7.32 8.41 -0.99
N GLY A 140 -7.91 8.00 -2.11
CA GLY A 140 -7.43 8.34 -3.45
C GLY A 140 -6.03 7.80 -3.78
N CYS A 141 -5.58 6.74 -3.12
CA CYS A 141 -4.24 6.18 -3.32
C CYS A 141 -4.18 5.20 -4.50
N SER A 142 -3.02 5.11 -5.15
CA SER A 142 -2.78 4.20 -6.26
C SER A 142 -1.84 3.06 -5.85
N PHE A 143 -2.22 1.81 -6.12
CA PHE A 143 -1.47 0.59 -5.85
C PHE A 143 -1.30 -0.24 -7.14
N VAL A 144 -1.30 0.41 -8.30
CA VAL A 144 -1.26 -0.26 -9.60
C VAL A 144 0.01 -1.09 -9.71
N GLN A 145 -0.16 -2.38 -9.99
CA GLN A 145 0.92 -3.37 -10.03
C GLN A 145 1.79 -3.45 -8.76
N ALA A 146 1.29 -2.96 -7.63
CA ALA A 146 1.94 -3.16 -6.34
C ALA A 146 1.90 -4.65 -5.97
N LYS A 147 2.92 -5.10 -5.23
CA LYS A 147 3.01 -6.46 -4.70
C LYS A 147 2.72 -6.44 -3.21
N LEU A 148 1.51 -6.82 -2.82
CA LEU A 148 1.06 -6.98 -1.45
C LEU A 148 0.89 -8.47 -1.19
N ARG A 149 1.99 -9.19 -0.99
CA ARG A 149 1.93 -10.65 -0.81
C ARG A 149 2.04 -10.98 0.66
N LYS A 150 1.11 -11.82 1.14
CA LYS A 150 1.10 -12.28 2.54
C LYS A 150 1.16 -11.14 3.54
N CYS A 151 0.45 -10.05 3.24
CA CYS A 151 0.32 -8.90 4.12
C CYS A 151 -0.93 -9.06 5.00
N GLY A 152 -1.09 -8.19 5.99
CA GLY A 152 -2.33 -8.07 6.77
C GLY A 152 -2.89 -6.66 6.68
N SER A 153 -4.21 -6.52 6.59
CA SER A 153 -4.84 -5.20 6.55
C SER A 153 -6.26 -5.22 7.09
N THR A 154 -6.49 -4.35 8.07
CA THR A 154 -7.82 -3.97 8.56
C THR A 154 -8.18 -2.54 8.16
N ALA A 155 -7.45 -1.99 7.19
CA ALA A 155 -7.55 -0.59 6.80
C ALA A 155 -8.87 -0.28 6.07
N THR A 156 -9.16 1.02 5.99
CA THR A 156 -10.16 1.54 5.08
C THR A 156 -9.47 2.10 3.84
N PHE A 157 -9.87 1.63 2.66
CA PHE A 157 -9.44 2.14 1.37
C PHE A 157 -10.62 2.84 0.71
N THR A 158 -10.46 4.10 0.35
CA THR A 158 -11.48 4.93 -0.28
C THR A 158 -10.93 5.44 -1.60
N ASP A 159 -11.68 5.26 -2.68
CA ASP A 159 -11.31 5.71 -4.04
C ASP A 159 -9.90 5.26 -4.46
N CYS A 160 -9.48 4.07 -4.00
CA CYS A 160 -8.16 3.51 -4.26
C CYS A 160 -8.14 2.62 -5.51
N ASP A 161 -7.01 2.62 -6.21
CA ASP A 161 -6.82 1.86 -7.44
C ASP A 161 -5.84 0.70 -7.21
N PHE A 162 -6.31 -0.54 -7.28
CA PHE A 162 -5.52 -1.76 -7.15
C PHE A 162 -5.31 -2.50 -8.47
N ARG A 163 -5.49 -1.86 -9.63
CA ARG A 163 -5.38 -2.55 -10.92
C ARG A 163 -4.05 -3.28 -11.08
N ASP A 164 -4.12 -4.51 -11.59
CA ASP A 164 -2.98 -5.41 -11.76
C ASP A 164 -2.14 -5.67 -10.49
N ALA A 165 -2.64 -5.31 -9.30
CA ALA A 165 -1.93 -5.54 -8.05
C ALA A 165 -1.88 -7.03 -7.72
N ASN A 166 -0.76 -7.49 -7.17
CA ASN A 166 -0.66 -8.83 -6.62
C ASN A 166 -1.01 -8.78 -5.14
N LEU A 167 -2.25 -9.11 -4.81
CA LEU A 167 -2.77 -9.12 -3.44
C LEU A 167 -2.66 -10.52 -2.78
N SER A 168 -2.03 -11.48 -3.46
CA SER A 168 -2.22 -12.90 -3.14
C SER A 168 -1.73 -13.28 -1.73
N GLY A 169 -2.57 -14.03 -1.03
CA GLY A 169 -2.33 -14.46 0.35
C GLY A 169 -2.48 -13.35 1.39
N THR A 170 -3.04 -12.19 1.04
CA THR A 170 -3.24 -11.09 1.99
C THR A 170 -4.47 -11.32 2.86
N ASP A 171 -4.31 -11.10 4.15
CA ASP A 171 -5.41 -11.04 5.09
C ASP A 171 -6.05 -9.63 5.03
N PHE A 172 -7.21 -9.55 4.41
CA PHE A 172 -8.08 -8.37 4.36
C PHE A 172 -9.32 -8.56 5.26
N SER A 173 -9.25 -9.46 6.24
CA SER A 173 -10.36 -9.70 7.14
C SER A 173 -10.75 -8.39 7.83
N ARG A 174 -12.04 -8.07 7.78
CA ARG A 174 -12.62 -6.81 8.31
C ARG A 174 -12.11 -5.52 7.66
N ALA A 175 -11.36 -5.58 6.56
CA ALA A 175 -11.02 -4.40 5.77
C ALA A 175 -12.28 -3.78 5.15
N ARG A 176 -12.21 -2.48 4.85
CA ARG A 176 -13.27 -1.76 4.15
C ARG A 176 -12.74 -1.14 2.87
N PHE A 177 -13.39 -1.44 1.75
CA PHE A 177 -13.10 -0.86 0.45
C PHE A 177 -14.30 -0.03 0.00
N VAL A 178 -14.08 1.23 -0.34
CA VAL A 178 -15.11 2.18 -0.78
C VAL A 178 -14.70 2.69 -2.15
N ARG A 179 -15.51 2.43 -3.19
CA ARG A 179 -15.31 2.87 -4.57
C ARG A 179 -13.90 2.56 -5.13
N CYS A 180 -13.36 1.41 -4.74
CA CYS A 180 -12.04 0.95 -5.20
C CYS A 180 -12.13 0.16 -6.51
N THR A 181 -11.06 0.16 -7.29
CA THR A 181 -10.94 -0.60 -8.54
C THR A 181 -9.97 -1.77 -8.39
N PHE A 182 -10.32 -2.93 -8.96
CA PHE A 182 -9.56 -4.18 -8.81
C PHE A 182 -9.24 -4.88 -10.14
N ASP A 183 -9.39 -4.23 -11.29
CA ASP A 183 -9.24 -4.90 -12.59
C ASP A 183 -7.84 -5.53 -12.73
N GLY A 184 -7.78 -6.82 -13.06
CA GLY A 184 -6.52 -7.56 -13.20
C GLY A 184 -5.80 -7.88 -11.87
N ALA A 185 -6.32 -7.43 -10.72
CA ALA A 185 -5.72 -7.73 -9.42
C ALA A 185 -5.87 -9.22 -9.06
N SER A 186 -4.84 -9.80 -8.47
CA SER A 186 -4.83 -11.21 -8.05
C SER A 186 -5.25 -11.35 -6.58
N PHE A 187 -6.44 -11.90 -6.36
CA PHE A 187 -7.00 -12.22 -5.03
C PHE A 187 -6.69 -13.64 -4.55
N LYS A 188 -5.80 -14.36 -5.25
CA LYS A 188 -5.51 -15.76 -4.95
C LYS A 188 -5.11 -15.95 -3.48
N GLY A 189 -5.88 -16.76 -2.75
CA GLY A 189 -5.63 -17.11 -1.36
C GLY A 189 -5.80 -15.94 -0.38
N CYS A 190 -6.45 -14.85 -0.77
CA CYS A 190 -6.79 -13.78 0.16
C CYS A 190 -7.82 -14.24 1.19
N ASP A 191 -7.75 -13.69 2.41
CA ASP A 191 -8.84 -13.76 3.38
C ASP A 191 -9.66 -12.46 3.32
N LEU A 192 -10.93 -12.56 2.98
CA LEU A 192 -11.90 -11.47 2.94
C LEU A 192 -12.98 -11.61 4.03
N HIS A 193 -12.73 -12.41 5.08
CA HIS A 193 -13.68 -12.65 6.15
C HIS A 193 -14.20 -11.34 6.74
N LYS A 194 -15.52 -11.14 6.66
CA LYS A 194 -16.19 -9.91 7.13
C LYS A 194 -15.69 -8.60 6.50
N ALA A 195 -14.98 -8.66 5.37
CA ALA A 195 -14.64 -7.48 4.60
C ALA A 195 -15.90 -6.76 4.10
N VAL A 196 -15.80 -5.46 3.87
CA VAL A 196 -16.91 -4.64 3.39
C VAL A 196 -16.53 -3.93 2.11
N PHE A 197 -17.35 -4.07 1.07
CA PHE A 197 -17.19 -3.39 -0.21
C PHE A 197 -18.35 -2.43 -0.43
N VAL A 198 -18.07 -1.15 -0.69
CA VAL A 198 -19.08 -0.09 -0.81
C VAL A 198 -18.94 0.59 -2.14
N GLY A 199 -19.96 0.54 -2.99
CA GLY A 199 -19.88 1.12 -4.34
C GLY A 199 -18.76 0.51 -5.22
N CYS A 200 -18.22 -0.65 -4.82
CA CYS A 200 -17.24 -1.41 -5.57
C CYS A 200 -17.46 -2.91 -5.36
N ARG A 201 -16.90 -3.74 -6.24
CA ARG A 201 -17.02 -5.19 -6.17
C ARG A 201 -15.86 -5.88 -6.91
N PRO A 202 -15.13 -6.82 -6.28
CA PRO A 202 -14.25 -7.74 -7.00
C PRO A 202 -15.07 -8.67 -7.90
N SER A 203 -14.48 -9.16 -8.99
CA SER A 203 -15.16 -10.10 -9.90
C SER A 203 -15.48 -11.43 -9.21
N GLU A 204 -16.37 -12.23 -9.79
CA GLU A 204 -16.69 -13.56 -9.26
C GLU A 204 -15.46 -14.46 -9.25
N GLU A 205 -14.61 -14.39 -10.27
CA GLU A 205 -13.36 -15.14 -10.33
C GLU A 205 -12.39 -14.71 -9.21
N GLN A 206 -12.33 -13.41 -8.90
CA GLN A 206 -11.51 -12.89 -7.81
C GLN A 206 -12.03 -13.37 -6.44
N LEU A 207 -13.34 -13.30 -6.23
CA LEU A 207 -13.98 -13.78 -4.99
C LEU A 207 -13.83 -15.30 -4.83
N ALA A 208 -13.96 -16.06 -5.91
CA ALA A 208 -13.77 -17.50 -5.92
C ALA A 208 -12.31 -17.88 -5.67
N ALA A 209 -11.34 -17.07 -6.10
CA ALA A 209 -9.92 -17.31 -5.86
C ALA A 209 -9.48 -17.03 -4.41
N CYS A 210 -10.34 -16.44 -3.57
CA CYS A 210 -10.04 -16.19 -2.16
C CYS A 210 -10.03 -17.50 -1.36
N TYR A 211 -9.27 -17.52 -0.27
CA TYR A 211 -9.26 -18.61 0.69
C TYR A 211 -10.49 -18.59 1.61
N GLU A 212 -10.90 -17.39 2.04
CA GLU A 212 -12.09 -17.19 2.86
C GLU A 212 -12.81 -15.94 2.35
N ASN A 213 -14.12 -16.06 2.15
CA ASN A 213 -14.97 -14.98 1.63
C ASN A 213 -16.34 -14.92 2.36
N GLY A 214 -16.43 -15.60 3.50
CA GLY A 214 -17.56 -15.64 4.40
C GLY A 214 -17.77 -14.33 5.13
N GLY A 215 -19.04 -13.98 5.33
CA GLY A 215 -19.41 -12.76 6.06
C GLY A 215 -19.10 -11.44 5.34
N ILE A 216 -18.58 -11.47 4.10
CA ILE A 216 -18.45 -10.26 3.26
C ILE A 216 -19.79 -9.53 3.21
N ARG A 217 -19.74 -8.20 3.33
CA ARG A 217 -20.88 -7.33 3.08
C ARG A 217 -20.61 -6.47 1.84
N PHE A 218 -21.61 -6.38 0.98
CA PHE A 218 -21.65 -5.41 -0.11
C PHE A 218 -22.65 -4.34 0.27
N GLU A 219 -22.27 -3.08 0.12
CA GLU A 219 -23.09 -1.91 0.46
C GLU A 219 -23.15 -0.97 -0.75
N ASP A 220 -24.26 -0.25 -0.91
CA ASP A 220 -24.31 0.90 -1.80
C ASP A 220 -23.70 2.14 -1.13
N ASP A 221 -23.56 3.26 -1.86
CA ASP A 221 -22.99 4.50 -1.31
C ASP A 221 -23.79 5.10 -0.15
N SER A 222 -25.06 4.68 0.04
CA SER A 222 -25.89 5.09 1.19
C SER A 222 -25.66 4.24 2.44
N GLY A 223 -24.79 3.21 2.35
CA GLY A 223 -24.51 2.26 3.43
C GLY A 223 -25.56 1.14 3.54
N ARG A 224 -26.48 1.03 2.58
CA ARG A 224 -27.47 -0.05 2.58
C ARG A 224 -26.83 -1.33 2.05
N GLN A 225 -27.00 -2.42 2.79
CA GLN A 225 -26.51 -3.73 2.36
C GLN A 225 -27.25 -4.20 1.09
N VAL A 226 -26.47 -4.64 0.10
CA VAL A 226 -26.93 -5.24 -1.14
C VAL A 226 -26.75 -6.75 -1.05
N SER A 227 -27.83 -7.51 -1.30
CA SER A 227 -27.76 -8.97 -1.36
C SER A 227 -27.10 -9.40 -2.66
N VAL A 228 -26.10 -10.26 -2.56
CA VAL A 228 -25.37 -10.77 -3.72
C VAL A 228 -24.95 -12.20 -3.44
N GLU A 229 -25.09 -13.05 -4.46
CA GLU A 229 -24.56 -14.38 -4.45
C GLU A 229 -23.03 -14.32 -4.47
N ARG A 230 -22.41 -15.16 -3.65
CA ARG A 230 -20.96 -15.26 -3.53
C ARG A 230 -20.54 -16.64 -3.98
N PRO A 231 -19.54 -16.75 -4.87
CA PRO A 231 -18.96 -18.04 -5.15
C PRO A 231 -18.30 -18.60 -3.89
N PRO A 232 -18.26 -19.93 -3.71
CA PRO A 232 -17.49 -20.54 -2.63
C PRO A 232 -16.03 -20.13 -2.75
N ALA A 233 -15.35 -20.04 -1.62
CA ALA A 233 -13.91 -19.84 -1.59
C ALA A 233 -13.19 -21.02 -2.27
N ALA A 234 -12.01 -20.75 -2.84
CA ALA A 234 -11.18 -21.78 -3.43
C ALA A 234 -10.60 -22.68 -2.34
N GLU A 235 -10.64 -23.98 -2.57
CA GLU A 235 -9.83 -24.94 -1.82
C GLU A 235 -8.34 -24.75 -2.20
N ASP A 236 -7.55 -24.05 -1.38
CA ASP A 236 -6.10 -23.88 -1.61
C ASP A 236 -5.26 -24.77 -0.65
N PRO A 237 -4.75 -25.92 -1.14
CA PRO A 237 -3.97 -26.85 -0.33
C PRO A 237 -2.63 -26.28 0.16
N VAL A 238 -2.13 -25.18 -0.43
CA VAL A 238 -0.88 -24.53 0.01
C VAL A 238 -1.10 -23.76 1.31
N ILE A 239 -2.29 -23.22 1.56
CA ILE A 239 -2.61 -22.44 2.76
C ILE A 239 -3.06 -23.33 3.92
N GLU A 240 -3.74 -24.46 3.66
CA GLU A 240 -3.97 -25.48 4.71
C GLU A 240 -2.66 -25.95 5.37
N ALA A 241 -1.57 -26.01 4.60
CA ALA A 241 -0.25 -26.34 5.15
C ALA A 241 0.29 -25.23 6.07
N TRP A 242 -0.05 -23.96 5.81
CA TRP A 242 0.31 -22.82 6.65
C TRP A 242 -0.59 -22.70 7.89
N ASP A 243 -1.89 -22.96 7.79
CA ASP A 243 -2.79 -23.04 8.94
C ASP A 243 -2.38 -24.17 9.88
N ARG A 244 -1.97 -25.32 9.33
CA ARG A 244 -1.35 -26.40 10.12
C ARG A 244 -0.03 -25.98 10.78
N LEU A 245 0.75 -25.10 10.15
CA LEU A 245 1.99 -24.56 10.72
C LEU A 245 1.71 -23.50 11.80
N ALA A 246 0.70 -22.64 11.62
CA ALA A 246 0.29 -21.61 12.57
C ALA A 246 -0.43 -22.19 13.80
N GLN A 247 -1.08 -23.34 13.65
CA GLN A 247 -1.70 -24.11 14.75
C GLN A 247 -0.70 -25.02 15.48
N ARG A 248 0.60 -25.06 15.11
CA ARG A 248 1.60 -25.75 15.93
C ARG A 248 1.71 -25.02 17.28
N PRO A 249 1.48 -25.69 18.42
CA PRO A 249 1.69 -25.09 19.72
C PRO A 249 3.16 -24.64 19.82
N ALA A 250 3.39 -23.43 20.32
CA ALA A 250 4.71 -22.87 20.52
C ALA A 250 5.55 -23.82 21.39
N GLY A 251 6.44 -24.61 20.79
CA GLY A 251 7.31 -25.52 21.54
C GLY A 251 7.68 -26.84 20.89
N GLN A 252 7.27 -27.14 19.66
CA GLN A 252 7.80 -28.31 18.95
C GLN A 252 8.47 -27.87 17.65
N SER A 253 9.79 -27.70 17.71
CA SER A 253 10.69 -27.62 16.54
C SER A 253 10.60 -28.90 15.72
#